data_AF-A0A2G6N142-F1
#
_entry.id   AF-A0A2G6N142-F1
#
_cell.length_a   1.000
_cell.length_b   1.000
_cell.length_c   1.000
_cell.angle_alpha   90.00
_cell.angle_beta   90.00
_cell.angle_gamma   90.00
#
_symmetry.space_group_name_H-M   'P 1'
#
loop_
_entity.id
_entity.type
_entity.pdbx_description
1 polymer ?
#
loop_
_entity_poly.entity_id
_entity_poly.type
_entity_poly.pdbx_seq_one_letter_code
_entity_poly.pdbx_strand_id
1 'polypeptide(L)'
;MDIQLIPLDQFQNFLLCLSRVLALLIAIPVFAGSQLANRIKIGLAVATALLLFPAMAPHAPQQIQSMLELGILLLNEVILGALIGLTAQLI
;
A
#
# COMPACT_ATOMS: atom_id res chain seq x y z
N MET A 1 0.36 7.81 31.56
CA MET A 1 1.03 7.78 30.25
C MET A 1 0.17 6.94 29.34
N ASP A 2 -0.89 7.56 28.81
CA ASP A 2 -1.78 6.94 27.85
C ASP A 2 -0.93 6.54 26.65
N ILE A 3 -0.70 5.24 26.52
CA ILE A 3 -0.09 4.65 25.34
C ILE A 3 -0.97 5.13 24.20
N GLN A 4 -0.44 5.94 23.30
CA GLN A 4 -1.10 6.33 22.06
C GLN A 4 -1.36 5.04 21.28
N LEU A 5 -2.48 4.38 21.58
CA LEU A 5 -2.95 3.19 20.94
C LEU A 5 -3.33 3.60 19.53
N ILE A 6 -2.44 3.34 18.58
CA ILE A 6 -2.77 3.42 17.17
C ILE A 6 -4.02 2.56 16.98
N PRO A 7 -5.17 3.14 16.56
CA PRO A 7 -6.38 2.36 16.37
C PRO A 7 -6.11 1.24 15.38
N LEU A 8 -6.54 0.03 15.71
CA LEU A 8 -6.31 -1.15 14.87
C LEU A 8 -6.81 -0.91 13.44
N ASP A 9 -7.92 -0.19 13.29
CA ASP A 9 -8.50 0.19 11.99
C ASP A 9 -7.53 1.05 11.15
N GLN A 10 -6.83 2.00 11.78
CA GLN A 10 -5.85 2.84 11.09
C GLN A 10 -4.66 2.02 10.60
N PHE A 11 -4.21 1.06 11.40
CA PHE A 11 -3.13 0.17 11.01
C PHE A 11 -3.53 -0.74 9.84
N GLN A 12 -4.73 -1.30 9.86
CA GLN A 12 -5.25 -2.13 8.77
C GLN A 12 -5.41 -1.33 7.48
N ASN A 13 -5.95 -0.11 7.56
CA ASN A 13 -6.06 0.79 6.41
C ASN A 13 -4.69 1.21 5.86
N PHE A 14 -3.70 1.39 6.73
CA PHE A 14 -2.32 1.65 6.30
C PHE A 14 -1.74 0.44 5.56
N LEU A 15 -1.97 -0.79 6.02
CA LEU A 15 -1.52 -2.01 5.34
C LEU A 15 -2.11 -2.14 3.94
N LEU A 16 -3.39 -1.81 3.76
CA LEU A 16 -4.05 -1.76 2.45
C LEU A 16 -3.42 -0.72 1.52
N CYS A 17 -3.15 0.48 2.02
CA CYS A 17 -2.48 1.52 1.25
C CYS A 17 -1.04 1.11 0.86
N LEU A 18 -0.29 0.54 1.81
CA LEU A 18 1.06 0.07 1.60
C LEU A 18 1.12 -1.06 0.56
N SER A 19 0.19 -2.02 0.60
CA SER A 19 0.16 -3.13 -0.35
C SER A 19 -0.08 -2.66 -1.79
N ARG A 20 -1.02 -1.71 -1.98
CA ARG A 20 -1.28 -1.06 -3.28
C ARG A 20 -0.02 -0.39 -3.83
N VAL A 21 0.64 0.41 -3.00
CA VAL A 21 1.82 1.18 -3.39
C VAL A 21 3.01 0.26 -3.69
N LEU A 22 3.21 -0.79 -2.91
CA LEU A 22 4.21 -1.82 -3.19
C LEU A 22 3.96 -2.51 -4.52
N ALA A 23 2.72 -2.94 -4.77
CA ALA A 23 2.34 -3.60 -6.02
C ALA A 23 2.57 -2.67 -7.24
N LEU A 24 2.25 -1.39 -7.10
CA LEU A 24 2.50 -0.37 -8.13
C LEU A 24 4.01 -0.20 -8.39
N LEU A 25 4.82 -0.04 -7.33
CA LEU A 25 6.28 0.11 -7.47
C LEU A 25 6.94 -1.12 -8.11
N ILE A 26 6.50 -2.32 -7.74
CA ILE A 26 7.05 -3.58 -8.28
C ILE A 26 6.65 -3.75 -9.76
N ALA A 27 5.44 -3.35 -10.12
CA ALA A 27 4.98 -3.43 -11.51
C ALA A 27 5.79 -2.52 -12.43
N ILE A 28 6.14 -1.29 -12.02
CA ILE A 28 6.84 -0.32 -12.87
C ILE A 28 8.32 -0.72 -13.12
N PRO A 29 8.76 -0.89 -14.38
CA PRO A 29 10.10 -1.38 -14.74
C PRO A 29 11.21 -0.39 -14.39
N VAL A 30 10.90 0.91 -14.37
CA VAL A 30 11.82 1.97 -13.91
C VAL A 30 12.32 1.70 -12.50
N PHE A 31 11.44 1.20 -11.63
CA PHE A 31 11.81 0.79 -10.27
C PHE A 31 12.23 -0.68 -10.20
N ALA A 32 12.01 -1.50 -11.23
CA ALA A 32 12.42 -2.91 -11.29
C ALA A 32 13.91 -3.12 -11.63
N GLY A 33 14.58 -2.14 -12.24
CA GLY A 33 16.01 -2.21 -12.57
C GLY A 33 16.94 -2.51 -11.37
N SER A 34 18.07 -3.17 -11.63
CA SER A 34 19.10 -3.53 -10.63
C SER A 34 19.82 -2.33 -10.00
N GLN A 35 19.62 -1.14 -10.56
CA GLN A 35 20.25 0.10 -10.11
C GLN A 35 19.80 0.54 -8.71
N LEU A 36 18.60 0.13 -8.26
CA LEU A 36 18.06 0.49 -6.96
C LEU A 36 18.06 -0.72 -6.01
N ALA A 37 18.76 -0.60 -4.87
CA ALA A 37 18.76 -1.64 -3.85
C ALA A 37 17.33 -1.92 -3.34
N ASN A 38 16.97 -3.20 -3.16
CA ASN A 38 15.63 -3.59 -2.74
C ASN A 38 15.16 -2.91 -1.44
N ARG A 39 16.11 -2.58 -0.56
CA ARG A 39 15.87 -1.82 0.68
C ARG A 39 15.33 -0.41 0.42
N ILE A 40 15.83 0.26 -0.62
CA ILE A 40 15.40 1.61 -0.99
C ILE A 40 13.99 1.56 -1.61
N LYS A 41 13.68 0.52 -2.39
CA LYS A 41 12.32 0.32 -2.94
C LYS A 41 11.27 0.18 -1.84
N ILE A 42 11.56 -0.63 -0.82
CA ILE A 42 10.66 -0.81 0.33
C ILE A 42 10.55 0.50 1.11
N GLY A 43 11.67 1.18 1.38
CA GLY A 43 11.65 2.48 2.06
C GLY A 43 10.84 3.53 1.31
N LEU A 44 10.97 3.58 -0.02
CA LEU A 44 10.19 4.46 -0.87
C LEU A 44 8.70 4.13 -0.80
N ALA A 45 8.32 2.85 -0.89
CA ALA A 45 6.94 2.42 -0.79
C ALA A 45 6.30 2.78 0.56
N VAL A 46 7.04 2.62 1.66
CA VAL A 46 6.59 3.01 2.99
C VAL A 46 6.43 4.52 3.09
N ALA A 47 7.41 5.28 2.61
CA ALA A 47 7.35 6.74 2.63
C ALA A 47 6.18 7.28 1.80
N THR A 48 5.96 6.75 0.60
CA THR A 48 4.85 7.16 -0.26
C THR A 48 3.51 6.71 0.31
N ALA A 49 3.41 5.51 0.90
CA ALA A 49 2.21 5.07 1.60
C ALA A 49 1.88 5.97 2.80
N LEU A 50 2.86 6.40 3.58
CA LEU A 50 2.65 7.34 4.69
C LEU A 50 2.13 8.70 4.23
N LEU A 51 2.62 9.20 3.10
CA LEU A 51 2.16 10.47 2.51
C LEU A 51 0.74 10.35 1.93
N LEU A 52 0.40 9.21 1.32
CA LEU A 52 -0.90 8.96 0.71
C LEU A 52 -1.98 8.54 1.70
N PHE A 53 -1.58 7.94 2.83
CA PHE A 53 -2.48 7.47 3.88
C PHE A 53 -3.53 8.52 4.33
N PRO A 54 -3.16 9.76 4.70
CA PRO A 54 -4.15 10.77 5.10
C PRO A 54 -5.11 11.15 3.95
N ALA A 55 -4.65 11.10 2.71
CA ALA A 55 -5.48 11.37 1.53
C ALA A 55 -6.45 10.20 1.22
N MET A 56 -6.08 8.98 1.61
CA MET A 56 -6.88 7.77 1.44
C MET A 56 -7.87 7.53 2.57
N ALA A 57 -7.74 8.21 3.71
CA ALA A 57 -8.62 8.07 4.87
C ALA A 57 -10.14 8.14 4.57
N PRO A 58 -10.64 9.01 3.66
CA PRO A 58 -12.06 9.05 3.31
C PRO A 58 -12.55 7.85 2.48
N HIS A 59 -11.63 7.17 1.80
CA HIS A 59 -11.93 6.08 0.85
C HIS A 59 -11.59 4.70 1.42
N ALA A 60 -11.00 4.65 2.62
CA ALA A 60 -10.64 3.42 3.28
C ALA A 60 -11.89 2.72 3.84
N PRO A 61 -11.97 1.38 3.78
CA PRO A 61 -13.06 0.64 4.41
C PRO A 61 -13.08 0.97 5.91
N GLN A 62 -14.22 1.48 6.40
CA GLN A 62 -14.30 2.04 7.75
C GLN A 62 -14.36 0.97 8.85
N GLN A 63 -14.59 -0.30 8.50
CA GLN A 63 -14.63 -1.42 9.45
C GLN A 63 -14.18 -2.71 8.75
N ILE A 64 -13.00 -3.19 9.08
CA ILE A 64 -12.54 -4.52 8.66
C ILE A 64 -12.70 -5.43 9.87
N GLN A 65 -13.71 -6.29 9.83
CA GLN A 65 -14.17 -7.02 11.02
C GLN A 65 -13.48 -8.36 11.18
N SER A 66 -12.90 -8.90 10.10
CA SER A 66 -12.27 -10.22 10.10
C SER A 66 -10.90 -10.24 9.41
N MET A 67 -10.02 -11.13 9.89
CA MET A 67 -8.72 -11.39 9.25
C MET A 67 -8.86 -11.88 7.80
N LEU A 68 -9.94 -12.62 7.50
CA LEU A 68 -10.23 -13.10 6.15
C LEU A 68 -10.57 -11.94 5.21
N GLU A 69 -11.43 -11.02 5.66
CA GLU A 69 -11.78 -9.81 4.93
C GLU A 69 -10.55 -8.94 4.65
N LEU A 70 -9.67 -8.77 5.64
CA LEU A 70 -8.39 -8.08 5.47
C LEU A 70 -7.52 -8.73 4.38
N GLY A 71 -7.43 -10.07 4.37
CA GLY A 71 -6.69 -10.81 3.34
C GLY A 71 -7.25 -10.62 1.93
N ILE A 72 -8.58 -10.66 1.79
CA ILE A 72 -9.26 -10.45 0.50
C ILE A 72 -9.06 -9.01 0.01
N LEU A 73 -9.20 -8.02 0.91
CA LEU A 73 -8.97 -6.62 0.58
C LEU A 73 -7.51 -6.37 0.20
N LEU A 74 -6.55 -6.96 0.92
CA LEU A 74 -5.12 -6.87 0.56
C LEU A 74 -4.85 -7.39 -0.84
N LEU A 75 -5.44 -8.53 -1.21
CA LEU A 75 -5.32 -9.09 -2.57
C LEU A 75 -5.93 -8.15 -3.61
N ASN A 76 -7.10 -7.57 -3.33
CA ASN A 76 -7.73 -6.58 -4.21
C ASN A 76 -6.80 -5.38 -4.44
N GLU A 77 -6.22 -4.85 -3.36
CA GLU A 77 -5.30 -3.71 -3.41
C GLU A 77 -4.02 -4.00 -4.18
N VAL A 78 -3.47 -5.21 -4.04
CA VAL A 78 -2.32 -5.66 -4.82
C VAL A 78 -2.67 -5.74 -6.32
N ILE A 79 -3.84 -6.28 -6.66
CA ILE A 79 -4.30 -6.36 -8.05
C ILE A 79 -4.49 -4.96 -8.63
N LEU A 80 -5.16 -4.06 -7.89
CA LEU A 80 -5.34 -2.67 -8.32
C LEU A 80 -4.01 -1.94 -8.51
N GLY A 81 -3.09 -2.07 -7.55
CA GLY A 81 -1.76 -1.48 -7.64
C GLY A 81 -0.97 -2.01 -8.84
N ALA A 82 -1.03 -3.32 -9.08
CA ALA A 82 -0.39 -3.95 -10.24
C ALA A 82 -1.00 -3.47 -11.56
N LEU A 83 -2.33 -3.38 -11.66
CA LEU A 83 -3.02 -2.86 -12.85
C LEU A 83 -2.61 -1.41 -13.13
N ILE A 84 -2.62 -0.55 -12.11
CA ILE A 84 -2.16 0.84 -12.26
C ILE A 84 -0.71 0.88 -12.74
N GLY A 85 0.18 0.11 -12.11
CA GLY A 85 1.59 0.07 -12.48
C GLY A 85 1.84 -0.50 -13.88
N LEU A 86 1.02 -1.43 -14.36
CA LEU A 86 1.06 -1.93 -15.74
C LEU A 86 0.51 -0.90 -16.73
N THR A 87 -0.59 -0.21 -16.42
CA THR A 87 -1.09 0.86 -17.30
C THR A 87 -0.12 2.02 -17.42
N ALA A 88 0.59 2.35 -16.34
CA ALA A 88 1.64 3.37 -16.35
C ALA A 88 2.84 3.01 -17.25
N GLN A 89 3.01 1.73 -17.64
CA GLN A 89 4.03 1.29 -18.61
C GLN A 89 3.61 1.44 -20.06
N LEU A 90 2.31 1.59 -20.33
CA LEU A 90 1.80 1.70 -21.69
C LEU A 90 1.93 3.12 -22.25
N ILE A 91 2.27 4.09 -21.39
CA ILE A 91 2.66 5.46 -21.74
C ILE A 91 4.18 5.55 -21.83
#